data_AF-A0A4R6LG27-F1
#
_entry.id   AF-A0A4R6LG27-F1
#
_cell.length_a   1.000
_cell.length_b   1.000
_cell.length_c   1.000
_cell.angle_alpha   90.00
_cell.angle_beta   90.00
_cell.angle_gamma   90.00
#
_symmetry.space_group_name_H-M   'P 1'
#
loop_
_entity.id
_entity.type
_entity.pdbx_description
1 polymer ?
#
loop_
_entity_poly.entity_id
_entity_poly.type
_entity_poly.pdbx_seq_one_letter_code
_entity_poly.pdbx_strand_id
1 'polypeptide(L)'
;MDKKQIYIKAIDKWGFKSQSIMLMEECAELIQAVSKLHRTGNPNKMYEEIADVEIMIEQIKTFYGDVAEKETDKHYKNKLDRLEGLIQNAGGSKKDM
;
A
#
# COMPACT_ATOMS: atom_id res chain seq x y z
N MET A 1 18.64 9.71 12.28
CA MET A 1 18.55 8.43 11.56
C MET A 1 17.55 8.64 10.45
N ASP A 2 17.91 8.38 9.20
CA ASP A 2 16.96 8.51 8.09
C ASP A 2 15.99 7.32 8.04
N LYS A 3 14.96 7.44 7.20
CA LYS A 3 13.91 6.42 7.03
C LYS A 3 14.48 5.04 6.66
N LYS A 4 15.43 4.99 5.72
CA LYS A 4 16.04 3.74 5.26
C LYS A 4 16.85 3.08 6.37
N GLN A 5 17.57 3.86 7.18
CA GLN A 5 18.30 3.36 8.35
C GLN A 5 17.36 2.78 9.42
N ILE A 6 16.18 3.37 9.62
CA ILE A 6 15.16 2.82 10.53
C ILE A 6 14.70 1.44 10.04
N TYR A 7 14.38 1.33 8.75
CA TYR A 7 13.91 0.07 8.16
C TYR A 7 14.95 -1.03 8.20
N ILE A 8 16.20 -0.71 7.86
CA ILE A 8 17.31 -1.68 7.95
C ILE A 8 17.45 -2.20 9.38
N LYS A 9 17.44 -1.32 10.39
CA LYS A 9 17.51 -1.76 11.80
C LYS A 9 16.32 -2.62 12.22
N ALA A 10 15.12 -2.31 11.73
CA ALA A 10 13.93 -3.10 12.02
C ALA A 10 14.04 -4.50 11.42
N ILE A 11 14.45 -4.59 10.16
CA ILE A 11 14.72 -5.84 9.45
C ILE A 11 15.81 -6.66 10.16
N ASP A 12 16.93 -6.04 10.52
CA ASP A 12 18.05 -6.73 11.20
C ASP A 12 17.62 -7.26 12.57
N LYS A 13 16.75 -6.54 13.27
CA LYS A 13 16.28 -6.90 14.62
C LYS A 13 15.24 -8.03 14.61
N TRP A 14 14.28 -7.99 13.69
CA TRP A 14 13.10 -8.86 13.73
C TRP A 14 13.01 -9.87 12.58
N GLY A 15 13.79 -9.65 11.51
CA GLY A 15 13.84 -10.51 10.34
C GLY A 15 12.60 -10.42 9.45
N PHE A 16 12.73 -10.93 8.22
CA PHE A 16 11.68 -10.89 7.21
C PHE A 16 10.34 -11.49 7.65
N LYS A 17 10.38 -12.65 8.32
CA LYS A 17 9.15 -13.35 8.72
C LYS A 17 8.27 -12.48 9.61
N SER A 18 8.83 -11.89 10.65
CA SER A 18 8.11 -11.01 11.57
C SER A 18 7.57 -9.77 10.84
N GLN A 19 8.36 -9.17 9.95
CA GLN A 19 7.94 -8.00 9.18
C GLN A 19 6.82 -8.33 8.17
N SER A 20 6.85 -9.52 7.57
CA SER A 20 5.78 -9.96 6.67
C SER A 20 4.47 -10.23 7.41
N ILE A 21 4.53 -10.72 8.66
CA ILE A 21 3.36 -10.87 9.52
C ILE A 21 2.80 -9.50 9.90
N MET A 22 3.67 -8.56 10.31
CA MET A 22 3.25 -7.20 10.63
C MET A 22 2.57 -6.52 9.43
N LEU A 23 3.11 -6.66 8.21
CA LEU A 23 2.44 -6.16 7.00
C LEU A 23 1.03 -6.77 6.83
N MET A 24 0.83 -8.04 7.14
CA MET A 24 -0.49 -8.67 7.09
C MET A 24 -1.45 -8.10 8.14
N GLU A 25 -0.94 -7.83 9.34
CA GLU A 25 -1.69 -7.22 10.45
C GLU A 25 -2.15 -5.81 10.06
N GLU A 26 -1.24 -4.93 9.60
CA GLU A 26 -1.60 -3.55 9.17
C GLU A 26 -2.60 -3.56 8.00
N CYS A 27 -2.47 -4.50 7.07
CA CYS A 27 -3.47 -4.66 6.00
C CYS A 27 -4.87 -5.01 6.57
N ALA A 28 -4.92 -5.84 7.61
CA ALA A 28 -6.18 -6.22 8.26
C ALA A 28 -6.78 -5.05 9.07
N GLU A 29 -5.94 -4.26 9.73
CA GLU A 29 -6.37 -3.04 10.43
C GLU A 29 -6.93 -2.01 9.44
N LEU A 30 -6.28 -1.81 8.29
CA LEU A 30 -6.78 -0.95 7.21
C LEU A 30 -8.16 -1.40 6.71
N ILE A 31 -8.35 -2.71 6.48
CA ILE A 31 -9.66 -3.25 6.08
C ILE A 31 -10.73 -2.93 7.14
N GLN A 32 -10.41 -3.09 8.42
CA GLN A 32 -11.32 -2.79 9.51
C GLN A 32 -11.63 -1.29 9.58
N ALA A 33 -10.63 -0.43 9.41
CA ALA A 33 -10.77 1.02 9.43
C ALA A 33 -11.67 1.53 8.29
N VAL A 34 -11.49 1.01 7.07
CA VAL A 34 -12.38 1.29 5.93
C VAL A 34 -13.82 0.84 6.22
N SER A 35 -14.00 -0.35 6.79
CA SER A 35 -15.33 -0.84 7.18
C SER A 35 -15.99 0.05 8.24
N LYS A 36 -15.20 0.60 9.18
CA LYS A 36 -15.67 1.52 10.21
C LYS A 36 -15.99 2.90 9.63
N LEU A 37 -15.23 3.38 8.66
CA LEU A 37 -15.53 4.61 7.92
C LEU A 37 -16.92 4.55 7.30
N HIS A 38 -17.27 3.45 6.62
CA HIS A 38 -18.61 3.31 6.02
C HIS A 38 -19.76 3.34 7.04
N ARG A 39 -19.54 2.89 8.28
CA ARG A 39 -20.57 2.91 9.34
C ARG A 39 -20.65 4.24 10.08
N THR A 40 -19.52 4.94 10.23
CA THR A 40 -19.40 6.09 11.15
C THR A 40 -19.18 7.42 10.44
N GLY A 41 -18.77 7.41 9.18
CA GLY A 41 -18.36 8.61 8.43
C GLY A 41 -17.02 9.21 8.86
N ASN A 42 -16.31 8.61 9.83
CA ASN A 42 -15.05 9.12 10.35
C ASN A 42 -13.84 8.44 9.69
N PRO A 43 -13.00 9.17 8.93
CA PRO A 43 -11.86 8.59 8.21
C PRO A 43 -10.55 8.56 9.00
N ASN A 44 -10.49 9.14 10.22
CA ASN A 44 -9.21 9.36 10.90
C ASN A 44 -8.38 8.09 11.09
N LYS A 45 -9.02 6.98 11.53
CA LYS A 45 -8.32 5.70 11.72
C LYS A 45 -7.86 5.13 10.37
N MET A 46 -8.63 5.31 9.28
CA MET A 46 -8.21 4.85 7.95
C MET A 46 -6.92 5.55 7.49
N TYR A 47 -6.73 6.84 7.79
CA TYR A 47 -5.49 7.53 7.42
C TYR A 47 -4.28 7.03 8.20
N GLU A 48 -4.46 6.68 9.48
CA GLU A 48 -3.45 6.05 10.32
C GLU A 48 -3.03 4.70 9.71
N GLU A 49 -3.99 3.82 9.44
CA GLU A 49 -3.68 2.49 8.87
C GLU A 49 -3.08 2.55 7.46
N ILE A 50 -3.41 3.57 6.67
CA ILE A 50 -2.75 3.78 5.36
C ILE A 50 -1.25 4.03 5.58
N ALA A 51 -0.90 4.90 6.54
CA ALA A 51 0.49 5.19 6.83
C ALA A 51 1.23 3.94 7.35
N ASP A 52 0.58 3.15 8.21
CA ASP A 52 1.16 1.93 8.76
C ASP A 52 1.42 0.89 7.64
N VAL A 53 0.46 0.68 6.75
CA VAL A 53 0.64 -0.20 5.56
C VAL A 53 1.74 0.34 4.64
N GLU A 54 1.80 1.64 4.35
CA GLU A 54 2.84 2.24 3.51
C GLU A 54 4.24 2.00 4.10
N ILE A 55 4.42 2.22 5.41
CA ILE A 55 5.67 1.95 6.12
C ILE A 55 6.06 0.48 5.98
N MET A 56 5.13 -0.44 6.17
CA MET A 56 5.42 -1.87 6.08
C MET A 56 5.75 -2.30 4.65
N ILE A 57 5.09 -1.75 3.63
CA ILE A 57 5.45 -1.98 2.22
C ILE A 57 6.88 -1.49 1.94
N GLU A 58 7.25 -0.30 2.42
CA GLU A 58 8.60 0.22 2.23
C GLU A 58 9.67 -0.61 2.95
N GLN A 59 9.37 -1.17 4.13
CA GLN A 59 10.26 -2.09 4.83
C GLN A 59 10.46 -3.38 4.02
N ILE A 60 9.40 -3.97 3.47
CA ILE A 60 9.51 -5.16 2.62
C ILE A 60 10.29 -4.87 1.33
N LYS A 61 10.06 -3.72 0.68
CA LYS A 61 10.87 -3.29 -0.47
C LYS A 61 12.34 -3.13 -0.08
N THR A 62 12.63 -2.54 1.09
CA THR A 62 13.99 -2.37 1.60
C THR A 62 14.68 -3.72 1.83
N PHE A 63 13.94 -4.73 2.32
CA PHE A 63 14.48 -6.09 2.52
C PHE A 63 14.98 -6.74 1.21
N TYR A 64 14.23 -6.59 0.12
CA TYR A 64 14.59 -7.14 -1.19
C TYR A 64 15.51 -6.22 -2.02
N GLY A 65 15.72 -4.98 -1.56
CA GLY A 65 16.58 -3.99 -2.21
C GLY A 65 16.07 -3.50 -3.56
N ASP A 66 16.99 -2.97 -4.37
CA ASP A 66 16.69 -2.26 -5.62
C ASP A 66 15.88 -3.06 -6.64
N VAL A 67 15.92 -4.40 -6.58
CA VAL A 67 15.15 -5.27 -7.48
C VAL A 67 13.66 -5.13 -7.20
N ALA A 68 13.25 -5.10 -5.92
CA ALA A 68 11.84 -4.96 -5.57
C ALA A 68 11.29 -3.59 -5.97
N GLU A 69 12.07 -2.53 -5.80
CA GLU A 69 11.66 -1.18 -6.23
C GLU A 69 11.41 -1.14 -7.74
N LYS A 70 12.36 -1.62 -8.56
CA LYS A 70 12.24 -1.65 -10.02
C LYS A 70 11.04 -2.49 -10.50
N GLU A 71 10.87 -3.70 -9.96
CA GLU A 71 9.76 -4.56 -10.38
C GLU A 71 8.42 -4.01 -9.92
N THR A 72 8.32 -3.46 -8.71
CA THR A 72 7.07 -2.85 -8.22
C THR A 72 6.68 -1.62 -9.04
N ASP A 73 7.64 -0.77 -9.42
CA ASP A 73 7.40 0.39 -10.29
C ASP A 73 6.91 0.00 -11.69
N LYS A 74 7.48 -1.06 -12.27
CA LYS A 74 7.01 -1.62 -13.54
C LYS A 74 5.57 -2.09 -13.44
N HIS A 75 5.22 -2.83 -12.38
CA HIS A 75 3.85 -3.26 -12.13
C HIS A 75 2.90 -2.07 -11.89
N TYR A 76 3.38 -1.04 -11.19
CA TYR A 76 2.62 0.18 -10.92
C TYR A 76 2.23 0.90 -12.21
N LYS A 77 3.20 1.15 -13.09
CA LYS A 77 2.98 1.77 -14.42
C LYS A 77 1.94 0.99 -15.23
N ASN A 78 2.11 -0.32 -15.38
CA ASN A 78 1.17 -1.16 -16.13
C ASN A 78 -0.26 -1.12 -15.56
N LYS A 79 -0.40 -1.05 -14.22
CA LYS A 79 -1.71 -0.95 -13.57
C LYS A 79 -2.35 0.42 -13.81
N LEU A 80 -1.56 1.50 -13.78
CA LEU A 80 -2.04 2.84 -14.10
C LEU A 80 -2.46 2.97 -15.56
N ASP A 81 -1.66 2.48 -16.51
CA ASP A 81 -1.99 2.48 -17.94
C ASP A 81 -3.32 1.74 -18.19
N ARG A 82 -3.50 0.59 -17.52
CA ARG A 82 -4.77 -0.17 -17.57
C ARG A 82 -5.93 0.64 -16.99
N LEU A 83 -5.74 1.30 -15.85
CA LEU A 83 -6.77 2.11 -15.21
C LEU A 83 -7.17 3.29 -16.10
N GLU A 84 -6.20 3.98 -16.70
CA GLU A 84 -6.43 5.05 -17.66
C GLU A 84 -7.27 4.55 -18.85
N GLY A 85 -6.89 3.40 -19.44
CA GLY A 85 -7.66 2.79 -20.52
C GLY A 85 -9.10 2.43 -20.10
N LEU A 86 -9.32 1.97 -18.86
CA LEU A 86 -10.67 1.72 -18.35
C LEU A 86 -11.50 3.01 -18.24
N ILE A 87 -10.90 4.10 -17.77
CA ILE A 87 -11.56 5.40 -17.63
C ILE A 87 -11.92 5.97 -19.02
N GLN A 88 -11.01 5.90 -19.98
CA GLN A 88 -11.23 6.39 -21.35
C GLN A 88 -12.36 5.61 -22.05
N ASN A 89 -12.41 4.28 -21.87
CA ASN A 89 -13.45 3.43 -22.45
C ASN A 89 -14.81 3.56 -21.73
N ALA A 90 -14.82 3.84 -20.42
CA ALA A 90 -16.04 4.10 -19.66
C ALA A 90 -16.72 5.43 -20.03
N GLY A 91 -15.97 6.37 -20.62
CA GLY A 91 -16.50 7.65 -21.13
C GLY A 91 -17.42 7.53 -22.36
N GLY A 92 -17.48 6.38 -23.02
CA GLY A 92 -18.30 6.14 -24.23
C GLY A 92 -19.79 5.84 -23.99
N SER A 93 -20.23 5.70 -22.73
CA SER A 93 -21.63 5.34 -22.39
C SER A 93 -22.41 6.42 -21.63
N LYS A 94 -21.95 7.67 -21.61
CA LYS A 94 -22.79 8.82 -21.20
C LYS A 94 -23.41 9.49 -22.42
N LYS A 95 -24.30 8.76 -23.10
CA LYS A 95 -25.42 9.35 -23.83
C LYS A 95 -26.65 8.74 -23.17
N ASP A 96 -27.57 9.61 -22.74
CA ASP A 96 -28.81 9.33 -22.02
C ASP A 96 -28.68 9.38 -20.48
N MET A 97 -28.55 10.61 -19.96
CA MET A 97 -29.30 11.13 -18.81
C MET A 97 -29.11 12.65 -18.69
#